data_AF-A0ABD5P0J0-F1
#
_entry.id   AF-A0ABD5P0J0-F1
#
_cell.length_a   1.000
_cell.length_b   1.000
_cell.length_c   1.000
_cell.angle_alpha   90.00
_cell.angle_beta   90.00
_cell.angle_gamma   90.00
#
_symmetry.space_group_name_H-M   'P 1'
#
loop_
_entity.id
_entity.type
_entity.pdbx_description
1 polymer ?
#
loop_
_entity_poly.entity_id
_entity_poly.type
_entity_poly.pdbx_seq_one_letter_code
_entity_poly.pdbx_strand_id
1 'polypeptide(L)'
;MNDRDDAPPGTSPDEIDEDARPSKQEPDAEAIEEPTRDSKQEARETAWMMKEGTTIGVVSILAVLLLALALMQATGLVDLMAPLADTQLGQWGAFAALALVVAAVFAWSRWGV
;
A
#
# COMPACT_ATOMS: atom_id res chain seq x y z
N MET A 1 -80.55 39.91 3.72
CA MET A 1 -79.75 38.70 4.01
C MET A 1 -78.65 38.66 2.98
N ASN A 2 -77.45 39.07 3.37
CA ASN A 2 -76.31 39.23 2.49
C ASN A 2 -75.38 38.03 2.62
N ASP A 3 -74.82 37.67 1.46
CA ASP A 3 -73.49 37.12 1.22
C ASP A 3 -73.08 35.76 1.80
N ARG A 4 -72.69 34.92 0.85
CA ARG A 4 -71.96 33.66 1.03
C ARG A 4 -70.50 34.03 1.33
N ASP A 5 -70.12 33.99 2.60
CA ASP A 5 -68.74 34.10 3.08
C ASP A 5 -68.15 32.71 3.36
N ASP A 6 -67.86 31.93 2.32
CA ASP A 6 -67.13 30.65 2.47
C ASP A 6 -66.14 30.46 1.30
N ALA A 7 -65.07 31.24 1.29
CA ALA A 7 -63.83 30.88 0.62
C ALA A 7 -62.65 31.64 1.27
N PRO A 8 -61.75 30.98 2.03
CA PRO A 8 -60.48 31.60 2.35
C PRO A 8 -59.69 31.87 1.06
N PRO A 9 -59.18 33.10 0.86
CA PRO A 9 -58.45 33.46 -0.33
C PRO A 9 -57.04 32.86 -0.28
N GLY A 10 -56.64 32.25 -1.40
CA GLY A 10 -55.23 32.02 -1.71
C GLY A 10 -54.55 30.90 -0.93
N THR A 11 -54.69 29.68 -1.43
CA THR A 11 -53.54 28.76 -1.48
C THR A 11 -53.61 28.07 -2.82
N SER A 12 -53.00 28.71 -3.82
CA SER A 12 -52.62 28.03 -5.05
C SER A 12 -51.73 26.85 -4.66
N PRO A 13 -51.97 25.62 -5.14
CA PRO A 13 -51.09 24.47 -4.89
C PRO A 13 -49.67 24.59 -5.47
N ASP A 14 -49.28 25.79 -5.92
CA ASP A 14 -48.16 26.03 -6.82
C ASP A 14 -46.95 26.66 -6.11
N GLU A 15 -47.06 27.03 -4.83
CA GLU A 15 -45.92 27.50 -4.04
C GLU A 15 -45.22 26.31 -3.37
N ILE A 16 -44.61 25.45 -4.19
CA ILE A 16 -43.40 24.76 -3.73
C ILE A 16 -42.35 25.87 -3.63
N ASP A 17 -42.00 26.24 -2.41
CA ASP A 17 -40.90 27.14 -2.10
C ASP A 17 -39.59 26.53 -2.63
N GLU A 18 -39.32 26.79 -3.92
CA GLU A 18 -38.12 26.31 -4.62
C GLU A 18 -36.85 27.02 -4.13
N ASP A 19 -36.99 28.11 -3.37
CA ASP A 19 -35.88 28.88 -2.77
C ASP A 19 -35.31 28.18 -1.52
N ALA A 20 -36.01 27.19 -0.96
CA ALA A 20 -35.52 26.31 0.09
C ALA A 20 -34.70 25.12 -0.43
N ARG A 21 -34.46 25.01 -1.75
CA ARG A 21 -33.41 24.12 -2.23
C ARG A 21 -32.08 24.75 -1.85
N PRO A 22 -31.17 24.05 -1.12
CA PRO A 22 -29.81 24.53 -0.98
C PRO A 22 -29.30 24.75 -2.39
N SER A 23 -29.22 26.02 -2.78
CA SER A 23 -28.68 26.45 -4.05
C SER A 23 -27.35 25.75 -4.15
N LYS A 24 -27.18 24.94 -5.21
CA LYS A 24 -25.91 24.28 -5.48
C LYS A 24 -24.85 25.35 -5.30
N GLN A 25 -24.04 25.20 -4.25
CA GLN A 25 -22.89 26.06 -4.03
C GLN A 25 -22.20 26.09 -5.38
N GLU A 26 -22.19 27.27 -6.01
CA GLU A 26 -21.46 27.46 -7.24
C GLU A 26 -20.05 26.91 -6.96
N PRO A 27 -19.52 26.02 -7.81
CA PRO A 27 -18.21 25.46 -7.57
C PRO A 27 -17.26 26.65 -7.42
N ASP A 28 -16.73 26.79 -6.21
CA ASP A 28 -15.87 27.90 -5.84
C ASP A 28 -14.79 28.01 -6.92
N ALA A 29 -14.75 29.13 -7.63
CA ALA A 29 -13.82 29.31 -8.74
C ALA A 29 -12.37 29.27 -8.24
N GLU A 30 -12.14 29.54 -6.95
CA GLU A 30 -10.84 29.38 -6.28
C GLU A 30 -10.52 27.90 -5.97
N ALA A 31 -11.52 27.01 -5.86
CA ALA A 31 -11.30 25.57 -5.73
C ALA A 31 -10.86 24.90 -7.05
N ILE A 32 -10.82 25.64 -8.16
CA ILE A 32 -10.32 25.17 -9.47
C ILE A 32 -8.81 25.45 -9.61
N GLU A 33 -8.21 26.29 -8.77
CA GLU A 33 -6.77 26.61 -8.85
C GLU A 33 -5.87 25.62 -8.12
N GLU A 34 -6.41 24.73 -7.29
CA GLU A 34 -5.62 23.65 -6.73
C GLU A 34 -5.54 22.49 -7.73
N PRO A 35 -4.38 22.22 -8.35
CA PRO A 35 -4.26 21.05 -9.20
C PRO A 35 -4.55 19.84 -8.32
N THR A 36 -5.61 19.10 -8.65
CA THR A 36 -5.97 17.80 -8.05
C THR A 36 -4.89 16.71 -8.25
N ARG A 37 -3.75 17.11 -8.82
CA ARG A 37 -2.49 16.37 -8.92
C ARG A 37 -1.34 17.31 -8.59
N ASP A 38 -1.00 17.42 -7.31
CA ASP A 38 0.31 17.93 -6.94
C ASP A 38 1.36 16.88 -7.32
N SER A 39 2.08 17.13 -8.42
CA SER A 39 3.20 16.29 -8.87
C SER A 39 4.21 15.97 -7.75
N LYS A 40 4.33 16.81 -6.71
CA LYS A 40 5.20 16.56 -5.55
C LYS A 40 4.62 15.52 -4.60
N GLN A 41 3.30 15.40 -4.48
CA GLN A 41 2.66 14.33 -3.72
C GLN A 41 2.82 13.00 -4.47
N GLU A 42 2.50 12.96 -5.76
CA GLU A 42 2.64 11.75 -6.59
C GLU A 42 4.09 11.22 -6.60
N ALA A 43 5.08 12.11 -6.69
CA ALA A 43 6.49 11.73 -6.64
C ALA A 43 6.91 11.15 -5.27
N ARG A 44 6.37 11.69 -4.18
CA ARG A 44 6.67 11.24 -2.81
C ARG A 44 6.06 9.86 -2.53
N GLU A 45 4.84 9.65 -3.02
CA GLU A 45 4.12 8.37 -2.92
C GLU A 45 4.79 7.29 -3.76
N THR A 46 5.19 7.65 -4.99
CA THR A 46 5.97 6.76 -5.88
C THR A 46 7.32 6.39 -5.27
N ALA A 47 8.04 7.35 -4.68
CA ALA A 47 9.32 7.08 -4.03
C ALA A 47 9.18 6.13 -2.84
N TRP A 48 8.09 6.27 -2.07
CA TRP A 48 7.79 5.38 -0.95
C TRP A 48 7.46 3.95 -1.43
N MET A 49 6.59 3.81 -2.43
CA MET A 49 6.26 2.52 -3.05
C MET A 49 7.50 1.84 -3.65
N MET A 50 8.36 2.60 -4.33
CA MET A 50 9.55 2.06 -4.97
C MET A 50 10.57 1.59 -3.91
N LYS A 51 10.73 2.32 -2.80
CA LYS A 51 11.64 1.93 -1.71
C LYS A 51 11.17 0.65 -1.01
N GLU A 52 9.89 0.55 -0.66
CA GLU A 52 9.35 -0.64 0.02
C GLU A 52 9.28 -1.83 -0.94
N GLY A 53 8.84 -1.61 -2.18
CA GLY A 53 8.76 -2.65 -3.22
C GLY A 53 10.11 -3.22 -3.62
N THR A 54 11.15 -2.38 -3.72
CA THR A 54 12.53 -2.84 -4.01
C THR A 54 13.03 -3.75 -2.89
N THR A 55 12.73 -3.41 -1.64
CA THR A 55 13.16 -4.20 -0.48
C THR A 55 12.54 -5.59 -0.50
N ILE A 56 11.22 -5.67 -0.70
CA ILE A 56 10.51 -6.97 -0.80
C ILE A 56 11.05 -7.78 -1.97
N GLY A 57 11.28 -7.14 -3.12
CA GLY A 57 11.84 -7.79 -4.31
C GLY A 57 13.21 -8.42 -4.04
N VAL A 58 14.13 -7.67 -3.42
CA VAL A 58 15.48 -8.16 -3.10
C VAL A 58 15.43 -9.35 -2.12
N VAL A 59 14.59 -9.30 -1.10
CA VAL A 59 14.42 -10.41 -0.14
C VAL A 59 13.88 -11.66 -0.82
N SER A 60 12.87 -11.50 -1.67
CA SER A 60 12.28 -12.62 -2.39
C SER A 60 13.31 -13.31 -3.28
N ILE A 61 14.11 -12.52 -4.03
CA ILE A 61 15.19 -13.06 -4.86
C ILE A 61 16.21 -13.81 -3.99
N LEU A 62 16.66 -13.23 -2.88
CA LEU A 62 17.60 -13.89 -1.98
C LEU A 62 17.04 -15.19 -1.38
N ALA A 63 15.77 -15.20 -0.98
CA ALA A 63 15.11 -16.39 -0.43
C ALA A 63 15.05 -17.52 -1.46
N VAL A 64 14.72 -17.21 -2.72
CA VAL A 64 14.69 -18.20 -3.81
C VAL A 64 16.10 -18.71 -4.10
N LEU A 65 17.11 -17.84 -4.12
CA LEU A 65 18.51 -18.25 -4.30
C LEU A 65 18.98 -19.18 -3.18
N LEU A 66 18.67 -18.85 -1.91
CA LEU A 66 18.99 -19.73 -0.79
C LEU A 66 18.28 -21.08 -0.90
N LEU A 67 17.01 -21.09 -1.29
CA LEU A 67 16.27 -22.33 -1.51
C LEU A 67 16.89 -23.17 -2.63
N ALA A 68 17.26 -22.55 -3.75
CA ALA A 68 17.91 -23.24 -4.86
C ALA A 68 19.25 -23.86 -4.43
N LEU A 69 20.08 -23.12 -3.70
CA LEU A 69 21.35 -23.63 -3.16
C LEU A 69 21.13 -24.78 -2.16
N ALA A 70 20.12 -24.67 -1.29
CA ALA A 70 19.75 -25.73 -0.36
C ALA A 70 19.34 -27.02 -1.10
N LEU A 71 18.55 -26.90 -2.17
CA LEU A 71 18.14 -28.04 -2.99
C LEU A 71 19.33 -28.65 -3.75
N MET A 72 20.23 -27.83 -4.30
CA MET A 72 21.43 -28.33 -4.97
C MET A 72 22.39 -29.02 -3.98
N GLN A 73 22.49 -28.53 -2.74
CA GLN A 73 23.26 -29.22 -1.70
C GLN A 73 22.57 -30.52 -1.26
N ALA A 74 21.23 -30.53 -1.15
CA ALA A 74 20.47 -31.72 -0.80
C ALA A 74 20.62 -32.86 -1.83
N THR A 75 20.76 -32.54 -3.11
CA THR A 75 21.01 -33.51 -4.18
C THR A 75 22.49 -33.89 -4.31
N GLY A 76 23.39 -33.25 -3.57
CA GLY A 76 24.84 -33.45 -3.68
C GLY A 76 25.46 -32.85 -4.93
N LEU A 77 24.74 -31.96 -5.62
CA LEU A 77 25.23 -31.29 -6.84
C LEU A 77 26.31 -30.24 -6.51
N VAL A 78 26.20 -29.62 -5.33
CA VAL A 78 27.21 -28.71 -4.77
C VAL A 78 27.48 -29.09 -3.32
N ASP A 79 28.74 -28.96 -2.92
CA ASP A 79 29.14 -29.10 -1.53
C ASP A 79 29.87 -27.83 -1.07
N LEU A 80 29.08 -26.83 -0.70
CA LEU A 80 29.60 -25.50 -0.34
C LEU A 80 30.23 -25.49 1.05
N MET A 81 29.77 -26.39 1.92
CA MET A 81 30.13 -26.43 3.34
C MET A 81 31.06 -27.59 3.70
N ALA A 82 31.49 -28.42 2.73
CA ALA A 82 32.52 -29.45 2.91
C ALA A 82 33.75 -28.98 3.71
N PRO A 83 34.33 -27.78 3.48
CA PRO A 83 35.49 -27.32 4.25
C PRO A 83 35.18 -26.97 5.72
N LEU A 84 33.90 -26.75 6.05
CA LEU A 84 33.45 -26.26 7.35
C LEU A 84 32.84 -27.38 8.20
N ALA A 85 32.35 -28.45 7.58
CA ALA A 85 31.78 -29.60 8.27
C ALA A 85 31.90 -30.88 7.43
N ASP A 86 32.51 -31.90 8.04
CA ASP A 86 32.71 -33.21 7.42
C ASP A 86 31.45 -34.11 7.41
N THR A 87 30.37 -33.66 8.09
CA THR A 87 29.14 -34.44 8.22
C THR A 87 27.97 -33.71 7.57
N GLN A 88 27.07 -34.45 6.93
CA GLN A 88 25.88 -33.90 6.27
C GLN A 88 25.05 -33.03 7.22
N LEU A 89 24.85 -33.48 8.47
CA LEU A 89 24.14 -32.73 9.50
C LEU A 89 24.87 -31.44 9.88
N GLY A 90 26.21 -31.47 9.95
CA GLY A 90 27.03 -30.29 10.19
C GLY A 90 26.98 -29.27 9.05
N GLN A 91 26.95 -29.73 7.79
CA GLN A 91 26.81 -28.86 6.61
C GLN A 91 25.46 -28.15 6.59
N TRP A 92 24.37 -28.84 6.93
CA TRP A 92 23.04 -28.23 7.09
C TRP A 92 23.00 -27.23 8.25
N GLY A 93 23.67 -27.54 9.36
CA GLY A 93 23.83 -26.62 10.48
C GLY A 93 24.56 -25.33 10.09
N ALA A 94 25.69 -25.45 9.38
CA ALA A 94 26.46 -24.31 8.87
C ALA A 94 25.65 -23.47 7.88
N PHE A 95 24.93 -24.12 6.97
CA PHE A 95 24.04 -23.45 6.02
C PHE A 95 22.90 -22.70 6.73
N ALA A 96 22.26 -23.32 7.73
CA ALA A 96 21.21 -22.67 8.51
C ALA A 96 21.75 -21.45 9.29
N ALA A 97 22.95 -21.57 9.86
CA ALA A 97 23.61 -20.46 10.53
C ALA A 97 23.89 -19.30 9.57
N LEU A 98 24.40 -19.58 8.36
CA LEU A 98 24.60 -18.58 7.31
C LEU A 98 23.28 -17.88 6.93
N ALA A 99 22.22 -18.66 6.69
CA ALA A 99 20.91 -18.14 6.36
C ALA A 99 20.35 -17.22 7.47
N LEU A 100 20.55 -17.59 8.73
CA LEU A 100 20.18 -16.76 9.88
C LEU A 100 21.00 -15.47 9.96
N VAL A 101 22.31 -15.52 9.68
CA VAL A 101 23.16 -14.32 9.63
C VAL A 101 22.67 -13.36 8.55
N VAL A 102 22.38 -13.86 7.34
CA VAL A 102 21.84 -13.06 6.25
C VAL A 102 20.49 -12.45 6.64
N ALA A 103 19.59 -13.24 7.23
CA ALA A 103 18.30 -12.75 7.71
C ALA A 103 18.44 -11.69 8.83
N ALA A 104 19.37 -11.88 9.76
CA ALA A 104 19.63 -10.95 10.86
C ALA A 104 20.23 -9.63 10.35
N VAL A 105 21.19 -9.68 9.42
CA VAL A 105 21.75 -8.48 8.76
C VAL A 105 20.66 -7.74 8.00
N PHE A 106 19.80 -8.46 7.28
CA PHE A 106 18.68 -7.88 6.58
C PHE A 106 17.67 -7.21 7.54
N ALA A 107 17.29 -7.89 8.62
CA ALA A 107 16.39 -7.36 9.64
C ALA A 107 16.99 -6.12 10.34
N TRP A 108 18.27 -6.15 10.68
CA TRP A 108 18.98 -4.99 11.22
C TRP A 108 18.95 -3.83 10.23
N SER A 109 19.31 -4.06 8.97
CA SER A 109 19.28 -3.01 7.94
C SER A 109 17.91 -2.34 7.80
N ARG A 110 16.82 -3.00 8.20
CA ARG A 110 15.45 -2.47 8.14
C ARG A 110 15.02 -1.70 9.38
N TRP A 111 15.52 -2.06 10.57
CA TRP A 111 15.13 -1.45 11.86
C TRP A 111 16.16 -0.48 12.42
N GLY A 112 17.43 -0.58 12.03
CA GLY A 112 18.54 0.21 12.55
C GLY A 112 18.86 1.49 11.76
N VAL A 113 18.06 1.86 10.76
CA VAL A 113 18.21 3.07 9.93
C VAL A 113 16.92 3.88 9.93
#